data_AF-A0A350RHU2-F1
#
_entry.id   AF-A0A350RHU2-F1
#
_cell.length_a   1.000
_cell.length_b   1.000
_cell.length_c   1.000
_cell.angle_alpha   90.00
_cell.angle_beta   90.00
_cell.angle_gamma   90.00
#
_symmetry.space_group_name_H-M   'P 1'
#
loop_
_entity.id
_entity.type
_entity.pdbx_description
1 polymer ?
#
loop_
_entity_poly.entity_id
_entity_poly.type
_entity_poly.pdbx_seq_one_letter_code
_entity_poly.pdbx_strand_id
1 'polypeptide(L)'
;MTGTPIVHAPGFIANETPRIVTARFDYEDSYTLERYEATDGYQALRKALDQNPEEVHNEVRDATLLGRGGAGFPAGVKWGFCPPGVWPRYLVVNGDESEPGTYKDRLLMELDPHQLIEGCLIACYAVGLSQCFLYIRGEMAVAQERV
;
A
#
# COMPACT_ATOMS: atom_id res chain seq x y z
N MET A 1 10.26 -26.29 0.52
CA MET A 1 10.02 -25.02 -0.20
C MET A 1 10.96 -25.00 -1.40
N THR A 2 10.45 -24.90 -2.62
CA THR A 2 11.20 -25.02 -3.89
C THR A 2 11.48 -23.68 -4.57
N GLY A 3 11.33 -22.56 -3.87
CA GLY A 3 11.49 -21.22 -4.44
C GLY A 3 12.92 -20.68 -4.30
N THR A 4 13.21 -19.66 -5.11
CA THR A 4 14.51 -18.96 -5.09
C THR A 4 14.44 -17.82 -4.06
N PRO A 5 15.36 -17.78 -3.07
CA PRO A 5 15.44 -16.65 -2.15
C PRO A 5 15.95 -15.40 -2.87
N ILE A 6 15.46 -14.24 -2.45
CA ILE A 6 15.97 -12.94 -2.91
C ILE A 6 16.80 -12.32 -1.80
N VAL A 7 18.08 -12.04 -2.08
CA VAL A 7 19.08 -11.64 -1.07
C VAL A 7 18.66 -10.37 -0.32
N HIS A 8 18.13 -9.39 -1.04
CA HIS A 8 17.74 -8.10 -0.46
C HIS A 8 16.30 -8.10 0.10
N ALA A 9 15.54 -9.18 -0.05
CA ALA A 9 14.19 -9.34 0.48
C ALA A 9 14.13 -10.51 1.48
N PRO A 10 14.63 -10.32 2.72
CA PRO A 10 14.79 -11.40 3.68
C PRO A 10 13.45 -12.05 4.03
N GLY A 11 13.41 -13.38 4.02
CA GLY A 11 12.20 -14.17 4.28
C GLY A 11 11.25 -14.30 3.10
N PHE A 12 11.44 -13.55 2.02
CA PHE A 12 10.69 -13.73 0.78
C PHE A 12 11.27 -14.87 -0.05
N ILE A 13 10.38 -15.75 -0.53
CA ILE A 13 10.72 -16.88 -1.40
C ILE A 13 9.86 -16.77 -2.65
N ALA A 14 10.48 -16.48 -3.79
CA ALA A 14 9.78 -16.36 -5.06
C ALA A 14 9.20 -17.72 -5.48
N ASN A 15 7.95 -17.71 -5.95
CA ASN A 15 7.22 -18.90 -6.42
C ASN A 15 6.28 -18.52 -7.58
N GLU A 16 5.48 -19.47 -8.06
CA GLU A 16 4.61 -19.29 -9.24
C GLU A 16 3.32 -18.50 -8.96
N THR A 17 3.09 -18.04 -7.72
CA THR A 17 1.90 -17.25 -7.37
C THR A 17 1.97 -15.88 -8.03
N PRO A 18 0.84 -15.35 -8.54
CA PRO A 18 0.78 -13.98 -9.06
C PRO A 18 1.35 -12.96 -8.07
N ARG A 19 2.35 -12.20 -8.51
CA ARG A 19 3.01 -11.17 -7.71
C ARG A 19 2.37 -9.83 -8.00
N ILE A 20 1.51 -9.39 -7.08
CA ILE A 20 0.92 -8.03 -7.11
C ILE A 20 1.74 -7.14 -6.17
N VAL A 21 1.64 -7.39 -4.87
CA VAL A 21 2.36 -6.61 -3.84
C VAL A 21 3.88 -6.77 -3.96
N THR A 22 4.35 -7.96 -4.33
CA THR A 22 5.77 -8.31 -4.43
C THR A 22 6.31 -8.22 -5.87
N ALA A 23 5.60 -7.56 -6.79
CA ALA A 23 5.94 -7.52 -8.22
C ALA A 23 7.35 -6.99 -8.49
N ARG A 24 7.84 -6.05 -7.67
CA ARG A 24 9.13 -5.38 -7.82
C ARG A 24 10.22 -5.89 -6.89
N PHE A 25 9.96 -6.94 -6.09
CA PHE A 25 10.95 -7.46 -5.13
C PHE A 25 12.18 -8.09 -5.79
N ASP A 26 12.21 -8.23 -7.13
CA ASP A 26 13.40 -8.70 -7.84
C ASP A 26 14.45 -7.58 -8.05
N TYR A 27 14.06 -6.31 -7.89
CA TYR A 27 14.93 -5.15 -8.14
C TYR A 27 15.49 -4.61 -6.83
N GLU A 28 16.82 -4.58 -6.69
CA GLU A 28 17.50 -4.04 -5.49
C GLU A 28 17.20 -2.56 -5.24
N ASP A 29 16.85 -1.81 -6.28
CA ASP A 29 16.55 -0.39 -6.29
C ASP A 29 15.04 -0.08 -6.40
N SER A 30 14.15 -1.05 -6.14
CA SER A 30 12.68 -0.87 -6.21
C SER A 30 12.12 0.23 -5.33
N TYR A 31 12.88 0.67 -4.33
CA TYR A 31 12.49 1.76 -3.43
C TYR A 31 12.66 3.16 -4.02
N THR A 32 13.30 3.27 -5.18
CA THR A 32 13.51 4.55 -5.86
C THR A 32 12.30 4.94 -6.71
N LEU A 33 12.06 6.25 -6.84
CA LEU A 33 11.02 6.77 -7.72
C LEU A 33 11.29 6.33 -9.17
N GLU A 34 12.55 6.41 -9.60
CA GLU A 34 12.97 6.06 -10.95
C GLU A 34 12.63 4.60 -11.28
N ARG A 35 12.91 3.66 -10.38
CA ARG A 35 12.54 2.24 -10.60
C ARG A 35 11.04 2.05 -10.62
N TYR A 36 10.31 2.72 -9.73
CA TYR A 36 8.87 2.62 -9.65
C TYR A 36 8.21 3.09 -10.96
N GLU A 37 8.61 4.26 -11.48
CA GLU A 37 8.12 4.78 -12.76
C GLU A 37 8.54 3.90 -13.95
N ALA A 38 9.76 3.38 -13.96
CA ALA A 38 10.26 2.48 -15.01
C ALA A 38 9.52 1.12 -15.07
N THR A 39 8.69 0.81 -14.07
CA THR A 39 7.92 -0.43 -13.95
C THR A 39 6.42 -0.14 -13.80
N ASP A 40 5.96 0.86 -14.55
CA ASP A 40 4.55 1.28 -14.69
C ASP A 40 3.91 1.84 -13.40
N GLY A 41 4.73 2.33 -12.46
CA GLY A 41 4.28 3.03 -11.27
C GLY A 41 3.53 4.33 -11.57
N TYR A 42 2.62 4.74 -10.68
CA TYR A 42 1.79 5.94 -10.78
C TYR A 42 0.78 5.97 -11.94
N GLN A 43 0.72 4.93 -12.77
CA GLN A 43 -0.29 4.82 -13.83
C GLN A 43 -1.70 4.66 -13.26
N ALA A 44 -1.86 3.92 -12.14
CA ALA A 44 -3.15 3.75 -11.49
C ALA A 44 -3.62 5.05 -10.84
N LEU A 45 -2.70 5.82 -10.24
CA LEU A 45 -3.01 7.16 -9.74
C LEU A 45 -3.46 8.10 -10.87
N ARG A 46 -2.74 8.13 -12.00
CA ARG A 46 -3.12 8.95 -13.15
C ARG A 46 -4.52 8.60 -13.64
N LYS A 47 -4.82 7.30 -13.80
CA LYS A 47 -6.15 6.82 -14.14
C LYS A 47 -7.21 7.26 -13.11
N ALA A 48 -6.92 7.12 -11.81
CA ALA A 48 -7.85 7.49 -10.76
C ALA A 48 -8.18 8.99 -10.77
N LEU A 49 -7.18 9.84 -11.07
CA LEU A 49 -7.36 11.29 -11.17
C LEU A 49 -8.21 11.72 -12.39
N ASP A 50 -8.29 10.89 -13.42
CA ASP A 50 -9.14 11.09 -14.60
C ASP A 50 -10.59 10.60 -14.39
N GLN A 51 -10.87 9.92 -13.28
CA GLN A 51 -12.20 9.43 -12.89
C GLN A 51 -12.84 10.33 -11.83
N ASN A 52 -14.15 10.25 -11.62
CA ASN A 52 -14.76 10.91 -10.47
C ASN A 52 -14.34 10.20 -9.17
N PRO A 53 -14.09 10.91 -8.03
CA PRO A 53 -13.72 10.28 -6.76
C PRO A 53 -14.68 9.17 -6.30
N GLU A 54 -15.98 9.36 -6.54
CA GLU A 54 -17.02 8.38 -6.22
C GLU A 54 -16.89 7.11 -7.07
N GLU A 55 -16.48 7.21 -8.33
CA GLU A 55 -16.24 6.05 -9.19
C GLU A 55 -15.06 5.23 -8.68
N VAL A 56 -13.98 5.89 -8.25
CA VAL A 56 -12.82 5.24 -7.64
C VAL A 56 -13.21 4.54 -6.33
N HIS A 57 -14.00 5.19 -5.48
CA HIS A 57 -14.53 4.56 -4.25
C HIS A 57 -15.39 3.33 -4.57
N ASN A 58 -16.28 3.43 -5.56
CA ASN A 58 -17.12 2.33 -5.99
C ASN A 58 -16.29 1.15 -6.54
N GLU A 59 -15.24 1.41 -7.32
CA GLU A 59 -14.32 0.38 -7.82
C GLU A 59 -13.66 -0.40 -6.66
N VAL A 60 -13.21 0.29 -5.61
CA VAL A 60 -12.62 -0.35 -4.41
C VAL A 60 -13.67 -1.13 -3.61
N ARG A 61 -14.90 -0.62 -3.51
CA ARG A 61 -16.01 -1.33 -2.84
C ARG A 61 -16.36 -2.61 -3.58
N ASP A 62 -16.46 -2.56 -4.90
CA ASP A 62 -16.88 -3.66 -5.75
C ASP A 62 -15.77 -4.72 -5.89
N ALA A 63 -14.49 -4.32 -5.73
CA ALA A 63 -13.35 -5.23 -5.66
C ALA A 63 -13.34 -6.12 -4.40
N THR A 64 -14.21 -5.88 -3.41
CA THR A 64 -14.31 -6.66 -2.15
C THR A 64 -12.99 -6.78 -1.37
N LEU A 65 -12.12 -5.76 -1.45
CA LEU A 65 -10.84 -5.75 -0.76
C LEU A 65 -11.03 -5.85 0.75
N LEU A 66 -10.40 -6.84 1.39
CA LEU A 66 -10.46 -7.03 2.84
C LEU A 66 -9.26 -6.35 3.52
N GLY A 67 -9.49 -5.83 4.73
CA GLY A 67 -8.43 -5.28 5.58
C GLY A 67 -7.37 -6.33 5.90
N ARG A 68 -6.10 -6.03 5.55
CA ARG A 68 -4.95 -6.95 5.69
C ARG A 68 -4.25 -6.90 7.05
N GLY A 69 -4.79 -6.13 8.00
CA GLY A 69 -4.31 -6.07 9.39
C GLY A 69 -4.83 -7.18 10.30
N GLY A 70 -5.63 -8.13 9.79
CA GLY A 70 -6.07 -9.32 10.53
C GLY A 70 -7.60 -9.48 10.62
N ALA A 71 -8.34 -8.41 10.92
CA ALA A 71 -9.80 -8.47 11.12
C ALA A 71 -10.61 -8.68 9.83
N GLY A 72 -10.02 -8.49 8.65
CA GLY A 72 -10.67 -8.78 7.38
C GLY A 72 -11.87 -7.89 7.02
N PHE A 73 -12.03 -6.71 7.65
CA PHE A 73 -13.16 -5.83 7.36
C PHE A 73 -13.11 -5.28 5.91
N PRO A 74 -14.23 -5.24 5.14
CA PRO A 74 -14.22 -4.74 3.77
C PRO A 74 -13.82 -3.25 3.68
N ALA A 75 -12.77 -2.96 2.91
CA ALA A 75 -12.16 -1.64 2.83
C ALA A 75 -13.10 -0.59 2.23
N GLY A 76 -13.74 -0.86 1.09
CA GLY A 76 -14.66 0.10 0.46
C GLY A 76 -15.92 0.37 1.28
N VAL A 77 -16.38 -0.58 2.10
CA VAL A 77 -17.46 -0.34 3.07
C VAL A 77 -16.99 0.62 4.17
N LYS A 78 -15.77 0.42 4.70
CA LYS A 78 -15.19 1.31 5.71
C LYS A 78 -15.07 2.75 5.22
N TRP A 79 -14.70 2.96 3.96
CA TRP A 79 -14.58 4.29 3.36
C TRP A 79 -15.93 5.04 3.35
N GLY A 80 -17.04 4.31 3.19
CA GLY A 80 -18.39 4.89 3.21
C GLY A 80 -18.88 5.36 4.59
N PHE A 81 -18.16 5.07 5.68
CA PHE A 81 -18.54 5.52 7.02
C PHE A 81 -18.15 6.97 7.33
N CYS A 82 -17.37 7.61 6.47
CA CYS A 82 -17.06 9.03 6.64
C CYS A 82 -18.32 9.89 6.43
N PRO A 83 -18.84 10.58 7.47
CA PRO A 83 -20.11 11.29 7.39
C PRO A 83 -20.03 12.48 6.40
N PRO A 84 -21.05 12.70 5.55
CA PRO A 84 -21.05 13.79 4.58
C PRO A 84 -20.97 15.16 5.27
N GLY A 85 -20.26 16.11 4.65
CA GLY A 85 -20.14 17.48 5.14
C GLY A 85 -19.24 17.68 6.37
N VAL A 86 -18.61 16.63 6.89
CA VAL A 86 -17.66 16.72 8.01
C VAL A 86 -16.23 16.69 7.50
N TRP A 87 -15.49 17.76 7.80
CA TRP A 87 -14.11 18.01 7.37
C TRP A 87 -13.30 18.68 8.49
N PRO A 88 -11.96 18.52 8.52
CA PRO A 88 -11.14 17.71 7.62
C PRO A 88 -11.28 16.20 7.88
N ARG A 89 -10.88 15.39 6.89
CA ARG A 89 -10.79 13.93 7.01
C ARG A 89 -9.37 13.48 6.77
N TYR A 90 -8.97 12.40 7.44
CA TYR A 90 -7.58 11.95 7.45
C TYR A 90 -7.46 10.47 7.08
N LEU A 91 -6.36 10.15 6.40
CA LEU A 91 -5.89 8.78 6.25
C LEU A 91 -4.85 8.48 7.32
N VAL A 92 -4.98 7.34 7.99
CA VAL A 92 -3.93 6.81 8.87
C VAL A 92 -3.55 5.42 8.36
N VAL A 93 -2.32 5.31 7.88
CA VAL A 93 -1.69 4.03 7.54
C VAL A 93 -1.00 3.50 8.79
N ASN A 94 -1.39 2.30 9.20
CA ASN A 94 -0.77 1.62 10.33
C ASN A 94 0.33 0.68 9.81
N GLY A 95 1.58 1.10 9.97
CA GLY A 95 2.80 0.32 9.73
C GLY A 95 3.48 -0.10 11.03
N ASP A 96 2.71 -0.34 12.10
CA ASP A 96 3.26 -0.75 13.40
C ASP A 96 3.77 -2.20 13.38
N GLU A 97 3.10 -3.12 12.66
CA GLU A 97 3.48 -4.53 12.50
C GLU A 97 4.24 -5.15 13.70
N SER A 98 3.61 -5.13 14.88
CA SER A 98 4.24 -5.59 16.14
C SER A 98 3.92 -7.02 16.56
N GLU A 99 3.11 -7.73 15.79
CA GLU A 99 2.72 -9.10 16.10
C GLU A 99 3.88 -10.08 15.86
N PRO A 100 4.22 -10.98 16.82
CA PRO A 100 5.28 -11.96 16.65
C PRO A 100 5.13 -12.79 15.35
N GLY A 101 6.21 -12.86 14.57
CA GLY A 101 6.25 -13.59 13.30
C GLY A 101 5.63 -12.86 12.11
N THR A 102 5.16 -11.62 12.28
CA THR A 102 4.63 -10.79 11.19
C THR A 102 5.72 -9.84 10.68
N TYR A 103 5.98 -9.85 9.37
CA TYR A 103 7.03 -9.06 8.72
C TYR A 103 6.69 -8.67 7.26
N LYS A 104 5.41 -8.75 6.90
CA LYS A 104 4.92 -8.56 5.53
C LYS A 104 4.88 -7.08 5.11
N ASP A 105 4.49 -6.19 6.02
CA ASP A 105 4.31 -4.76 5.76
C ASP A 105 5.66 -4.07 5.74
N ARG A 106 6.56 -4.47 6.65
CA ARG A 106 7.97 -4.04 6.64
C ARG A 106 8.61 -4.23 5.29
N LEU A 107 8.48 -5.42 4.68
CA LEU A 107 9.09 -5.70 3.38
C LEU A 107 8.54 -4.79 2.29
N LEU A 108 7.23 -4.48 2.30
CA LEU A 108 6.67 -3.55 1.33
C LEU A 108 7.20 -2.13 1.52
N MET A 109 7.23 -1.63 2.76
CA MET A 109 7.71 -0.27 3.06
C MET A 109 9.20 -0.11 2.78
N GLU A 110 10.00 -1.15 3.04
CA GLU A 110 11.43 -1.12 2.75
C GLU A 110 11.69 -1.28 1.25
N LEU A 111 11.06 -2.22 0.56
CA LEU A 111 11.43 -2.58 -0.81
C LEU A 111 10.67 -1.79 -1.87
N ASP A 112 9.38 -1.52 -1.68
CA ASP A 112 8.53 -0.89 -2.70
C ASP A 112 7.60 0.18 -2.09
N PRO A 113 8.15 1.19 -1.36
CA PRO A 113 7.40 2.25 -0.68
C PRO A 113 6.47 3.03 -1.61
N HIS A 114 6.86 3.25 -2.86
CA HIS A 114 6.03 3.99 -3.81
C HIS A 114 4.70 3.30 -4.11
N GLN A 115 4.62 1.96 -4.00
CA GLN A 115 3.35 1.23 -4.10
C GLN A 115 2.39 1.58 -2.96
N LEU A 116 2.92 1.69 -1.74
CA LEU A 116 2.14 2.14 -0.58
C LEU A 116 1.70 3.60 -0.77
N ILE A 117 2.62 4.47 -1.18
CA ILE A 117 2.36 5.89 -1.39
C ILE A 117 1.29 6.10 -2.47
N GLU A 118 1.38 5.40 -3.59
CA GLU A 118 0.38 5.46 -4.67
C GLU A 118 -1.01 5.06 -4.16
N GLY A 119 -1.10 3.96 -3.40
CA GLY A 119 -2.35 3.54 -2.76
C GLY A 119 -2.92 4.58 -1.80
N CYS A 120 -2.06 5.27 -1.04
CA CYS A 120 -2.47 6.35 -0.14
C CYS A 120 -3.04 7.54 -0.92
N LEU A 121 -2.38 7.94 -2.01
CA LEU A 121 -2.83 9.06 -2.85
C LEU A 121 -4.20 8.76 -3.48
N ILE A 122 -4.38 7.54 -4.01
CA ILE A 122 -5.67 7.09 -4.57
C ILE A 122 -6.76 7.10 -3.49
N ALA A 123 -6.48 6.58 -2.29
CA ALA A 123 -7.45 6.57 -1.19
C ALA A 123 -7.81 7.99 -0.71
N CYS A 124 -6.82 8.88 -0.62
CA CYS A 124 -7.04 10.28 -0.30
C CYS A 124 -7.93 10.96 -1.34
N TYR A 125 -7.66 10.74 -2.63
CA TYR A 125 -8.48 11.26 -3.71
C TYR A 125 -9.92 10.75 -3.63
N ALA A 126 -10.11 9.43 -3.57
CA ALA A 126 -11.43 8.79 -3.58
C ALA A 126 -12.35 9.22 -2.43
N VAL A 127 -11.79 9.49 -1.25
CA VAL A 127 -12.57 9.78 -0.02
C VAL A 127 -12.49 11.27 0.40
N GLY A 128 -11.74 12.09 -0.35
CA GLY A 128 -11.54 13.52 -0.08
C GLY A 128 -10.70 13.79 1.17
N LEU A 129 -9.71 12.93 1.46
CA LEU A 129 -8.91 13.05 2.68
C LEU A 129 -7.88 14.17 2.51
N SER A 130 -7.82 15.07 3.49
CA SER A 130 -6.99 16.29 3.43
C SER A 130 -5.53 16.02 3.78
N GLN A 131 -5.25 14.96 4.54
CA GLN A 131 -3.91 14.60 4.95
C GLN A 131 -3.81 13.09 5.24
N CYS A 132 -2.64 12.52 4.93
CA CYS A 132 -2.27 11.15 5.22
C CYS A 132 -1.14 11.11 6.25
N PHE A 133 -1.29 10.23 7.25
CA PHE A 133 -0.28 9.94 8.26
C PHE A 133 0.15 8.49 8.13
N LEU A 134 1.46 8.26 8.10
CA LEU A 134 2.04 6.93 8.13
C LEU A 134 2.68 6.73 9.49
N TYR A 135 2.10 5.85 10.30
CA TYR A 135 2.68 5.46 11.58
C TYR A 135 3.55 4.23 11.37
N ILE A 136 4.87 4.39 11.43
CA ILE A 136 5.84 3.31 11.29
C ILE A 136 6.53 3.12 12.64
N ARG A 137 6.60 1.88 13.13
CA ARG A 137 7.24 1.60 14.43
C ARG A 137 8.72 2.00 14.43
N GLY A 138 9.25 2.32 15.60
CA GLY A 138 10.63 2.82 15.78
C GLY A 138 11.71 1.86 15.28
N GLU A 139 11.44 0.56 15.31
CA GLU A 139 12.39 -0.52 14.99
C GLU A 139 12.55 -0.77 13.48
N MET A 140 11.76 -0.08 12.65
CA MET A 140 11.82 -0.17 11.19
C MET A 140 12.46 1.09 10.59
N ALA A 141 13.71 1.37 10.97
CA ALA A 141 14.41 2.59 10.54
C ALA A 141 14.50 2.72 9.01
N VAL A 142 14.79 1.62 8.30
CA VAL A 142 14.89 1.62 6.83
C VAL A 142 13.55 1.99 6.18
N ALA A 143 12.43 1.49 6.72
CA ALA A 143 11.10 1.86 6.23
C ALA A 143 10.82 3.35 6.45
N GLN A 144 11.18 3.90 7.62
CA GLN A 144 11.00 5.33 7.91
C GLN A 144 11.85 6.24 7.01
N GLU A 145 13.01 5.79 6.56
CA GLU A 145 13.87 6.56 5.65
C GLU A 145 13.39 6.55 4.20
N ARG A 146 12.66 5.51 3.79
CA ARG A 146 12.27 5.26 2.39
C ARG A 146 10.85 5.72 2.05
N VAL A 147 9.99 5.88 3.06
CA VAL A 147 8.59 6.28 2.94
C VAL A 147 8.46 7.79 3.15
#